data_AF-A0A914J7W0-F1
#
_entry.id   AF-A0A914J7W0-F1
#
_cell.length_a   1.000
_cell.length_b   1.000
_cell.length_c   1.000
_cell.angle_alpha   90.00
_cell.angle_beta   90.00
_cell.angle_gamma   90.00
#
_symmetry.space_group_name_H-M   'P 1'
#
loop_
_entity.id
_entity.type
_entity.pdbx_description
1 polymer ?
#
loop_
_entity_poly.entity_id
_entity_poly.type
_entity_poly.pdbx_seq_one_letter_code
_entity_poly.pdbx_strand_id
1 'polypeptide(L)'
;MGRFFGNIDLEQLWVPLGFIKLIEIVLVLVVYSSLHGWLFDVRVECSNTSVIHNEYAGFDLSHYGLKTCNGTEAYVFQESYGLSAALVSILSIASLIYCLAMLFLYLYRWNMYTSDDNLPRMDTAGTIIIASLWFIMFWTWWRQSSALEYYTSPENVQAINEAHKLCLKENSCKFTSYAMYAPLTVSVLGCLGCVILFSYNIWITYKETVWFRQRQMNQVPHTIETEPHTLA
;
A
#
# COMPACT_ATOMS: atom_id res chain seq x y z
N MET A 1 -10.11 35.03 -16.14
CA MET A 1 -10.03 33.56 -16.00
C MET A 1 -9.25 33.01 -17.19
N GLY A 2 -7.93 32.94 -17.10
CA GLY A 2 -7.10 32.48 -18.23
C GLY A 2 -5.63 32.55 -17.86
N ARG A 3 -4.90 31.45 -18.08
CA ARG A 3 -3.51 31.14 -17.66
C ARG A 3 -3.35 30.53 -16.26
N PHE A 4 -4.22 29.60 -15.85
CA PHE A 4 -3.89 28.70 -14.73
C PHE A 4 -3.02 27.51 -15.18
N PHE A 5 -3.08 27.14 -16.46
CA PHE A 5 -2.24 26.09 -17.05
C PHE A 5 -1.14 26.76 -17.89
N GLY A 6 0.08 26.79 -17.34
CA GLY A 6 1.29 27.13 -18.09
C GLY A 6 1.68 26.03 -19.08
N ASN A 7 2.73 26.26 -19.88
CA ASN A 7 3.34 25.23 -20.71
C ASN A 7 3.75 24.03 -19.84
N ILE A 8 3.46 22.83 -20.31
CA ILE A 8 3.80 21.58 -19.62
C ILE A 8 5.22 21.20 -20.01
N ASP A 9 6.15 21.22 -19.06
CA ASP A 9 7.53 20.82 -19.29
C ASP A 9 7.69 19.31 -19.03
N LEU A 10 7.39 18.50 -20.06
CA LEU A 10 7.49 17.03 -19.99
C LEU A 10 8.93 16.53 -19.76
N GLU A 11 9.93 17.39 -19.94
CA GLU A 11 11.33 17.11 -19.61
C GLU A 11 11.50 16.69 -18.14
N GLN A 12 10.64 17.19 -17.25
CA GLN A 12 10.71 16.86 -15.82
C GLN A 12 10.23 15.45 -15.46
N LEU A 13 9.52 14.76 -16.35
CA LEU A 13 9.18 13.34 -16.14
C LEU A 13 10.43 12.45 -16.19
N TRP A 14 11.47 12.90 -16.91
CA TRP A 14 12.75 12.20 -17.04
C TRP A 14 13.73 12.54 -15.93
N VAL A 15 13.46 13.59 -15.15
CA VAL A 15 14.21 13.95 -13.94
C VAL A 15 13.90 12.92 -12.85
N PRO A 16 14.87 12.52 -12.01
CA PRO A 16 14.68 11.49 -10.98
C PRO A 16 13.48 11.75 -10.05
N LEU A 17 13.18 13.02 -9.73
CA LEU A 17 12.02 13.40 -8.90
C LEU A 17 10.67 13.11 -9.57
N GLY A 18 10.53 13.35 -10.88
CA GLY A 18 9.29 13.07 -11.60
C GLY A 18 9.12 11.57 -11.85
N PHE A 19 10.21 10.90 -12.23
CA PHE A 19 10.21 9.47 -12.55
C PHE A 19 9.81 8.60 -11.35
N ILE A 20 10.31 8.91 -10.15
CA ILE A 20 9.97 8.13 -8.95
C ILE A 20 8.48 8.23 -8.60
N LYS A 21 7.84 9.39 -8.79
CA LYS A 21 6.39 9.55 -8.54
C LYS A 21 5.55 8.67 -9.46
N LEU A 22 5.96 8.49 -10.72
CA LEU A 22 5.26 7.60 -11.64
C LEU A 22 5.30 6.15 -11.15
N ILE A 23 6.46 5.68 -10.70
CA ILE A 23 6.62 4.33 -10.16
C ILE A 23 5.80 4.17 -8.87
N GLU A 24 5.84 5.17 -7.96
CA GLU A 24 5.03 5.18 -6.74
C GLU A 24 3.53 5.07 -7.07
N ILE A 25 3.02 5.82 -8.04
CA ILE A 25 1.61 5.75 -8.47
C ILE A 25 1.25 4.36 -8.97
N VAL A 26 2.06 3.76 -9.84
CA VAL A 26 1.82 2.42 -10.38
C VAL A 26 1.79 1.38 -9.25
N LEU A 27 2.74 1.44 -8.34
CA LEU A 27 2.85 0.45 -7.27
C LEU A 27 1.71 0.59 -6.24
N VAL A 28 1.31 1.81 -5.91
CA VAL A 28 0.15 2.09 -5.06
C VAL A 28 -1.15 1.57 -5.69
N LEU A 29 -1.32 1.69 -7.01
CA LEU A 29 -2.47 1.13 -7.72
C LEU A 29 -2.49 -0.41 -7.69
N VAL A 30 -1.32 -1.05 -7.80
CA VAL A 30 -1.21 -2.51 -7.66
C VAL A 30 -1.60 -2.96 -6.25
N VAL A 31 -1.15 -2.26 -5.20
CA VAL A 31 -1.55 -2.55 -3.82
C VAL A 31 -3.06 -2.40 -3.65
N TYR A 32 -3.61 -1.26 -4.08
CA TYR A 32 -5.04 -0.97 -3.96
C TYR A 32 -5.90 -2.01 -4.67
N SER A 33 -5.57 -2.37 -5.91
CA SER A 33 -6.30 -3.40 -6.67
C SER A 33 -6.19 -4.78 -6.04
N SER A 34 -5.01 -5.14 -5.49
CA SER A 34 -4.80 -6.44 -4.83
C SER A 34 -5.64 -6.60 -3.57
N LEU A 35 -5.86 -5.52 -2.80
CA LEU A 35 -6.74 -5.54 -1.63
C LEU A 35 -8.21 -5.81 -2.00
N HIS A 36 -8.65 -5.34 -3.17
CA HIS A 36 -10.02 -5.57 -3.64
C HIS A 36 -10.17 -6.87 -4.43
N GLY A 37 -9.08 -7.57 -4.75
CA GLY A 37 -9.08 -8.81 -5.52
C GLY A 37 -9.16 -10.09 -4.70
N TRP A 38 -9.18 -10.02 -3.36
CA TRP A 38 -9.27 -11.21 -2.54
C TRP A 38 -10.68 -11.81 -2.53
N LEU A 39 -10.74 -13.13 -2.74
CA LEU A 39 -11.97 -13.91 -2.76
C LEU A 39 -11.82 -15.17 -1.91
N PHE A 40 -12.85 -15.44 -1.11
CA PHE A 40 -13.01 -16.69 -0.38
C PHE A 40 -14.42 -17.26 -0.64
N ASP A 41 -14.48 -18.45 -1.24
CA ASP A 41 -15.73 -19.16 -1.53
C ASP A 41 -15.82 -20.41 -0.66
N VAL A 42 -16.93 -20.56 0.06
CA VAL A 42 -17.27 -21.75 0.82
C VAL A 42 -18.51 -22.39 0.25
N ARG A 43 -18.35 -23.63 -0.21
CA ARG A 43 -19.41 -24.46 -0.77
C ARG A 43 -19.78 -25.58 0.18
N VAL A 44 -21.06 -25.61 0.55
CA VAL A 44 -21.64 -26.67 1.36
C VAL A 44 -22.68 -27.40 0.52
N GLU A 45 -22.41 -28.65 0.18
CA GLU A 45 -23.35 -29.53 -0.51
C GLU A 45 -24.12 -30.34 0.54
N CYS A 46 -25.43 -30.12 0.63
CA CYS A 46 -26.32 -30.87 1.52
C CYS A 46 -26.98 -32.04 0.77
N SER A 47 -27.31 -33.12 1.49
CA SER A 47 -27.91 -34.35 0.95
C SER A 47 -29.21 -34.12 0.15
N ASN A 48 -29.94 -33.02 0.42
CA ASN A 48 -31.17 -32.63 -0.29
C ASN A 48 -30.92 -31.85 -1.60
N THR A 49 -29.76 -31.98 -2.25
CA THR A 49 -29.36 -31.31 -3.51
C THR A 49 -29.27 -29.78 -3.48
N SER A 50 -29.49 -29.13 -2.34
CA SER A 50 -29.24 -27.71 -2.18
C SER A 50 -27.74 -27.44 -1.99
N VAL A 51 -27.12 -26.76 -2.94
CA VAL A 51 -25.74 -26.23 -2.81
C VAL A 51 -25.84 -24.81 -2.27
N ILE A 52 -25.22 -24.57 -1.11
CA ILE A 52 -25.12 -23.22 -0.54
C ILE A 52 -23.76 -22.67 -0.95
N HIS A 53 -23.77 -21.56 -1.70
CA HIS A 53 -22.58 -20.76 -1.99
C HIS A 53 -22.53 -19.59 -1.02
N ASN A 54 -21.46 -19.53 -0.24
CA ASN A 54 -21.12 -18.37 0.54
C ASN A 54 -19.86 -17.76 -0.07
N GLU A 55 -20.05 -16.76 -0.93
CA GLU A 55 -18.97 -16.00 -1.55
C GLU A 55 -18.68 -14.75 -0.70
N TYR A 56 -17.43 -14.62 -0.27
CA TYR A 56 -16.97 -13.52 0.56
C TYR A 56 -15.97 -12.68 -0.24
N ALA A 57 -16.43 -11.52 -0.69
CA ALA A 57 -15.63 -10.50 -1.34
C ALA A 57 -15.27 -9.40 -0.31
N GLY A 58 -14.09 -9.54 0.32
CA GLY A 58 -13.55 -8.56 1.26
C GLY A 58 -13.12 -9.14 2.61
N PHE A 59 -12.17 -8.47 3.26
CA PHE A 59 -11.47 -8.96 4.45
C PHE A 59 -12.25 -8.88 5.78
N ASP A 60 -13.46 -8.33 5.78
CA ASP A 60 -14.30 -8.27 6.98
C ASP A 60 -15.07 -9.57 7.18
N LEU A 61 -14.40 -10.61 7.67
CA LEU A 61 -15.01 -11.93 7.90
C LEU A 61 -15.89 -11.99 9.17
N SER A 62 -15.91 -10.93 9.98
CA SER A 62 -16.54 -10.94 11.32
C SER A 62 -18.07 -10.90 11.28
N HIS A 63 -18.63 -10.30 10.23
CA HIS A 63 -20.08 -10.15 10.05
C HIS A 63 -20.73 -11.27 9.25
N TYR A 64 -19.93 -12.21 8.74
CA TYR A 64 -20.42 -13.24 7.85
C TYR A 64 -20.60 -14.57 8.57
N GLY A 65 -21.85 -14.89 8.91
CA GLY A 65 -22.23 -16.21 9.36
C GLY A 65 -22.19 -17.20 8.19
N LEU A 66 -21.55 -18.35 8.39
CA LEU A 66 -21.64 -19.47 7.46
C LEU A 66 -23.02 -20.12 7.61
N LYS A 67 -23.83 -20.07 6.54
CA LYS A 67 -25.10 -20.78 6.52
C LYS A 67 -24.84 -22.28 6.47
N THR A 68 -25.33 -22.99 7.49
CA THR A 68 -25.27 -24.45 7.56
C THR A 68 -26.47 -25.08 6.88
N CYS A 69 -26.39 -26.40 6.62
CA CYS A 69 -27.53 -27.19 6.12
C CYS A 69 -28.75 -27.18 7.05
N ASN A 70 -28.59 -26.78 8.33
CA ASN A 70 -29.67 -26.68 9.31
C ASN A 70 -30.33 -25.29 9.36
N GLY A 71 -29.92 -24.36 8.49
CA GLY A 71 -30.42 -22.99 8.47
C GLY A 71 -29.87 -22.10 9.59
N THR A 72 -28.92 -22.60 10.40
CA THR A 72 -28.23 -21.78 11.40
C THR A 72 -26.99 -21.13 10.80
N GLU A 73 -26.72 -19.89 11.21
CA GLU A 73 -25.51 -19.13 10.86
C GLU A 73 -24.43 -19.38 11.92
N ALA A 74 -23.32 -19.99 11.52
CA ALA A 74 -22.16 -20.21 12.38
C ALA A 74 -21.11 -19.12 12.14
N TYR A 75 -20.79 -18.35 13.18
CA TYR A 75 -19.72 -17.34 13.17
C TYR A 75 -18.39 -18.04 13.44
N VAL A 76 -17.73 -18.46 12.35
CA VAL A 76 -16.47 -19.20 12.41
C VAL A 76 -15.27 -18.28 12.59
N PHE A 77 -15.35 -17.04 12.10
CA PHE A 77 -14.25 -16.08 12.14
C PHE A 77 -14.48 -15.08 13.28
N GLN A 78 -13.75 -15.29 14.38
CA GLN A 78 -13.90 -14.50 15.61
C GLN A 78 -13.16 -13.16 15.55
N GLU A 79 -12.24 -12.98 14.59
CA GLU A 79 -11.44 -11.77 14.41
C GLU A 79 -11.80 -11.02 13.12
N SER A 80 -11.99 -9.70 13.22
CA SER A 80 -12.15 -8.83 12.05
C SER A 80 -10.76 -8.50 11.48
N TYR A 81 -10.44 -9.02 10.28
CA TYR A 81 -9.24 -8.63 9.54
C TYR A 81 -9.48 -7.35 8.69
N GLY A 82 -10.73 -6.93 8.55
CA GLY A 82 -11.18 -5.82 7.69
C GLY A 82 -10.58 -4.46 8.02
N LEU A 83 -10.33 -4.15 9.30
CA LEU A 83 -9.77 -2.84 9.70
C LEU A 83 -8.39 -2.60 9.08
N SER A 84 -7.53 -3.61 9.09
CA SER A 84 -6.17 -3.49 8.54
C SER A 84 -6.19 -3.24 7.03
N ALA A 85 -7.01 -3.99 6.29
CA ALA A 85 -7.19 -3.78 4.85
C ALA A 85 -7.74 -2.38 4.55
N ALA A 86 -8.75 -1.92 5.31
CA ALA A 86 -9.33 -0.60 5.14
C ALA A 86 -8.30 0.52 5.35
N LEU A 87 -7.44 0.40 6.37
CA LEU A 87 -6.37 1.37 6.62
C LEU A 87 -5.34 1.40 5.48
N VAL A 88 -4.95 0.24 4.92
CA VAL A 88 -4.06 0.18 3.76
C VAL A 88 -4.73 0.79 2.52
N SER A 89 -6.03 0.54 2.30
CA SER A 89 -6.78 1.14 1.19
C SER A 89 -6.85 2.66 1.29
N ILE A 90 -7.14 3.20 2.48
CA ILE A 90 -7.17 4.65 2.72
C ILE A 90 -5.77 5.26 2.51
N LEU A 91 -4.73 4.61 3.05
CA LEU A 91 -3.35 5.05 2.87
C LEU A 91 -2.94 5.04 1.39
N SER A 92 -3.41 4.05 0.61
CA SER A 92 -3.17 3.96 -0.82
C SER A 92 -3.77 5.15 -1.55
N ILE A 93 -5.04 5.47 -1.31
CA ILE A 93 -5.71 6.64 -1.92
C ILE A 93 -5.02 7.95 -1.53
N ALA A 94 -4.69 8.12 -0.24
CA ALA A 94 -3.98 9.30 0.24
C ALA A 94 -2.61 9.47 -0.42
N SER A 95 -1.85 8.38 -0.57
CA SER A 95 -0.55 8.37 -1.25
C SER A 95 -0.68 8.71 -2.74
N LEU A 96 -1.74 8.24 -3.40
CA LEU A 96 -2.01 8.50 -4.80
C LEU A 96 -2.29 9.99 -5.05
N ILE A 97 -3.14 10.59 -4.21
CA ILE A 97 -3.43 12.02 -4.24
C ILE A 97 -2.15 12.83 -3.98
N TYR A 98 -1.33 12.43 -3.00
CA TYR A 98 -0.06 13.08 -2.72
C TYR A 98 0.89 13.05 -3.92
N CYS A 99 1.08 11.88 -4.53
CA CYS A 99 1.99 11.73 -5.68
C CYS A 99 1.50 12.52 -6.89
N LEU A 100 0.19 12.52 -7.16
CA LEU A 100 -0.41 13.33 -8.24
C LEU A 100 -0.27 14.83 -8.00
N ALA A 101 -0.47 15.29 -6.76
CA ALA A 101 -0.32 16.69 -6.39
C ALA A 101 1.14 17.16 -6.57
N MET A 102 2.10 16.35 -6.12
CA MET A 102 3.52 16.64 -6.28
C MET A 102 3.96 16.60 -7.75
N LEU A 103 3.51 15.60 -8.51
CA LEU A 103 3.79 15.50 -9.94
C LEU A 103 3.23 16.71 -10.71
N PHE A 104 2.01 17.15 -10.36
CA PHE A 104 1.42 18.36 -10.92
C PHE A 104 2.25 19.62 -10.57
N LEU A 105 2.72 19.74 -9.33
CA LEU A 105 3.55 20.87 -8.93
C LEU A 105 4.88 20.91 -9.70
N TYR A 106 5.50 19.77 -9.95
CA TYR A 106 6.70 19.70 -10.77
C TYR A 106 6.37 20.18 -12.20
N LEU A 107 5.46 19.49 -12.90
CA LEU A 107 5.15 19.74 -14.31
C LEU A 107 4.74 21.18 -14.65
N TYR A 108 3.99 21.86 -13.76
CA TYR A 108 3.42 23.18 -14.04
C TYR A 108 4.13 24.34 -13.35
N ARG A 109 4.83 24.11 -12.23
CA ARG A 109 5.39 25.17 -11.40
C ARG A 109 6.82 24.90 -10.93
N TRP A 110 7.63 24.27 -11.77
CA TRP A 110 9.05 24.01 -11.48
C TRP A 110 9.86 25.24 -11.07
N ASN A 111 9.67 26.37 -11.75
CA ASN A 111 10.36 27.61 -11.42
C ASN A 111 10.02 28.10 -10.00
N MET A 112 8.80 27.84 -9.51
CA MET A 112 8.44 28.14 -8.12
C MET A 112 9.01 27.10 -7.14
N TYR A 113 8.98 25.81 -7.51
CA TYR A 113 9.55 24.74 -6.70
C TYR A 113 11.06 24.93 -6.44
N THR A 114 11.78 25.46 -7.43
CA THR A 114 13.23 25.71 -7.33
C THR A 114 13.57 27.02 -6.63
N SER A 115 12.69 28.03 -6.71
CA SER A 115 12.95 29.37 -6.17
C SER A 115 12.62 29.50 -4.68
N ASP A 116 11.75 28.64 -4.13
CA ASP A 116 11.34 28.69 -2.72
C ASP A 116 11.82 27.43 -1.98
N ASP A 117 12.78 27.61 -1.08
CA ASP A 117 13.36 26.54 -0.25
C ASP A 117 12.34 25.84 0.68
N ASN A 118 11.15 26.43 0.87
CA ASN A 118 10.10 25.84 1.71
C ASN A 118 9.38 24.69 1.02
N LEU A 119 9.23 24.73 -0.31
CA LEU A 119 8.50 23.70 -1.07
C LEU A 119 9.20 22.32 -1.03
N PRO A 120 10.52 22.21 -1.30
CA PRO A 120 11.24 20.95 -1.13
C PRO A 120 11.26 20.43 0.31
N ARG A 121 11.25 21.34 1.29
CA ARG A 121 11.20 20.98 2.72
C ARG A 121 9.86 20.35 3.11
N MET A 122 8.76 20.95 2.64
CA MET A 122 7.41 20.41 2.87
C MET A 122 7.21 19.05 2.18
N ASP A 123 7.71 18.90 0.96
CA ASP A 123 7.68 17.63 0.22
C ASP A 123 8.47 16.53 0.95
N THR A 124 9.66 16.85 1.44
CA THR A 124 10.46 15.92 2.26
C THR A 124 9.69 15.49 3.51
N ALA A 125 9.11 16.44 4.24
CA ALA A 125 8.34 16.15 5.45
C ALA A 125 7.09 15.30 5.16
N GLY A 126 6.35 15.62 4.09
CA GLY A 126 5.17 14.85 3.66
C GLY A 126 5.54 13.42 3.26
N THR A 127 6.62 13.26 2.50
CA THR A 127 7.12 11.93 2.09
C THR A 127 7.56 11.10 3.30
N ILE A 128 8.22 11.69 4.31
CA ILE A 128 8.59 11.02 5.57
C ILE A 128 7.36 10.47 6.30
N ILE A 129 6.32 11.30 6.44
CA ILE A 129 5.07 10.89 7.10
C ILE A 129 4.44 9.71 6.36
N ILE A 130 4.31 9.81 5.04
CA ILE A 130 3.71 8.75 4.21
C ILE A 130 4.54 7.46 4.28
N ALA A 131 5.87 7.54 4.18
CA ALA A 131 6.76 6.39 4.30
C ALA A 131 6.61 5.69 5.66
N SER A 132 6.54 6.45 6.75
CA SER A 132 6.36 5.89 8.10
C SER A 132 5.03 5.16 8.25
N LEU A 133 3.95 5.71 7.67
CA LEU A 133 2.64 5.06 7.65
C LEU A 133 2.67 3.77 6.83
N TRP A 134 3.32 3.77 5.66
CA TRP A 134 3.52 2.56 4.86
C TRP A 134 4.29 1.48 5.62
N PHE A 135 5.31 1.86 6.40
CA PHE A 135 6.08 0.89 7.19
C PHE A 135 5.23 0.23 8.27
N ILE A 136 4.47 1.02 9.03
CA ILE A 136 3.56 0.50 10.07
C ILE A 136 2.51 -0.40 9.42
N MET A 137 1.93 0.04 8.30
CA MET A 137 0.90 -0.71 7.58
C MET A 137 1.45 -1.99 6.94
N PHE A 138 2.69 -2.00 6.44
CA PHE A 138 3.33 -3.20 5.95
C PHE A 138 3.46 -4.24 7.07
N TRP A 139 3.92 -3.83 8.26
CA TRP A 139 4.10 -4.75 9.39
C TRP A 139 2.77 -5.35 9.87
N THR A 140 1.74 -4.52 10.00
CA THR A 140 0.40 -4.99 10.37
C THR A 140 -0.19 -5.85 9.26
N TRP A 141 -0.16 -5.41 8.01
CA TRP A 141 -0.72 -6.19 6.91
C TRP A 141 -0.02 -7.54 6.71
N TRP A 142 1.30 -7.61 6.87
CA TRP A 142 2.07 -8.86 6.85
C TRP A 142 1.50 -9.86 7.86
N ARG A 143 1.39 -9.48 9.14
CA ARG A 143 0.89 -10.37 10.19
C ARG A 143 -0.56 -10.81 9.92
N GLN A 144 -1.41 -9.88 9.50
CA GLN A 144 -2.83 -10.14 9.27
C GLN A 144 -3.03 -11.07 8.05
N SER A 145 -2.28 -10.84 6.96
CA SER A 145 -2.32 -11.69 5.77
C SER A 145 -1.84 -13.12 6.06
N SER A 146 -0.78 -13.29 6.85
CA SER A 146 -0.32 -14.62 7.28
C SER A 146 -1.34 -15.35 8.15
N ALA A 147 -2.03 -14.63 9.03
CA ALA A 147 -3.12 -15.20 9.82
C ALA A 147 -4.27 -15.66 8.91
N LEU A 148 -4.64 -14.82 7.92
CA LEU A 148 -5.71 -15.15 6.98
C LEU A 148 -5.38 -16.38 6.14
N GLU A 149 -4.15 -16.49 5.63
CA GLU A 149 -3.66 -17.69 4.93
C GLU A 149 -3.71 -18.93 5.82
N TYR A 150 -3.30 -18.82 7.08
CA TYR A 150 -3.38 -19.91 8.04
C TYR A 150 -4.82 -20.38 8.27
N TYR A 151 -5.75 -19.48 8.58
CA TYR A 151 -7.15 -19.85 8.88
C TYR A 151 -7.93 -20.33 7.65
N THR A 152 -7.57 -19.88 6.45
CA THR A 152 -8.23 -20.28 5.20
C THR A 152 -7.60 -21.52 4.55
N SER A 153 -6.54 -22.08 5.15
CA SER A 153 -5.92 -23.32 4.68
C SER A 153 -6.89 -24.50 4.77
N PRO A 154 -6.85 -25.46 3.82
CA PRO A 154 -7.81 -26.56 3.76
C PRO A 154 -7.82 -27.43 5.02
N GLU A 155 -6.67 -27.61 5.67
CA GLU A 155 -6.54 -28.37 6.92
C GLU A 155 -7.26 -27.67 8.09
N ASN A 156 -7.03 -26.36 8.27
CA ASN A 156 -7.65 -25.61 9.35
C ASN A 156 -9.14 -25.39 9.12
N VAL A 157 -9.56 -25.22 7.85
CA VAL A 157 -10.97 -25.14 7.49
C VAL A 157 -11.71 -26.45 7.79
N GLN A 158 -11.06 -27.61 7.61
CA GLN A 158 -11.62 -28.90 8.04
C GLN A 158 -11.74 -28.99 9.55
N ALA A 159 -10.71 -28.58 10.30
CA ALA A 159 -10.76 -28.56 11.76
C ALA A 159 -11.89 -27.66 12.30
N ILE A 160 -12.12 -26.52 11.65
CA ILE A 160 -13.24 -25.62 11.95
C ILE A 160 -14.60 -26.31 11.71
N ASN A 161 -14.74 -27.04 10.60
CA ASN A 161 -15.95 -27.80 10.29
C ASN A 161 -16.23 -28.88 11.35
N GLU A 162 -15.20 -29.60 11.78
CA GLU A 162 -15.32 -30.60 12.86
C GLU A 162 -15.70 -29.97 14.20
N ALA A 163 -15.09 -28.83 14.55
CA ALA A 163 -15.36 -28.12 15.79
C ALA A 163 -16.79 -27.55 15.85
N HIS A 164 -17.27 -26.97 14.76
CA HIS A 164 -18.59 -26.33 14.68
C HIS A 164 -19.70 -27.26 14.20
N LYS A 165 -19.36 -28.52 13.84
CA LYS A 165 -20.29 -29.52 13.30
C LYS A 165 -21.16 -28.98 12.17
N LEU A 166 -20.55 -28.20 11.26
CA LEU A 166 -21.28 -27.53 10.15
C LEU A 166 -21.98 -28.57 9.25
N CYS A 167 -21.39 -29.76 9.14
CA CYS A 167 -22.03 -30.98 8.65
C CYS A 167 -22.23 -31.96 9.82
N LEU A 168 -23.45 -32.09 10.34
CA LEU A 168 -23.78 -33.13 11.31
C LEU A 168 -23.57 -34.51 10.68
N LYS A 169 -22.95 -35.42 11.44
CA LYS A 169 -22.46 -36.76 11.08
C LYS A 169 -23.50 -37.71 10.47
N GLU A 170 -24.76 -37.29 10.35
CA GLU A 170 -25.90 -38.15 10.03
C GLU A 170 -26.43 -37.98 8.59
N ASN A 171 -25.86 -37.09 7.77
CA ASN A 171 -26.12 -37.06 6.33
C ASN A 171 -24.88 -36.56 5.56
N SER A 172 -24.52 -37.28 4.50
CA SER A 172 -23.40 -37.02 3.58
C SER A 172 -23.35 -35.58 3.08
N CYS A 173 -22.65 -34.71 3.80
CA CYS A 173 -22.52 -33.29 3.51
C CYS A 173 -21.06 -33.02 3.13
N LYS A 174 -20.86 -32.40 1.96
CA LYS A 174 -19.52 -32.13 1.42
C LYS A 174 -19.20 -30.66 1.60
N PHE A 175 -18.20 -30.38 2.42
CA PHE A 175 -17.68 -29.04 2.65
C PHE A 175 -16.45 -28.81 1.77
N THR A 176 -16.48 -27.82 0.89
CA THR A 176 -15.36 -27.44 0.02
C THR A 176 -15.10 -25.95 0.17
N SER A 177 -13.88 -25.56 0.51
CA SER A 177 -13.43 -24.16 0.52
C SER A 177 -12.49 -23.88 -0.64
N TYR A 178 -12.54 -22.66 -1.16
CA TYR A 178 -11.63 -22.14 -2.15
C TYR A 178 -11.20 -20.73 -1.73
N ALA A 179 -9.90 -20.50 -1.57
CA ALA A 179 -9.33 -19.21 -1.23
C ALA A 179 -8.32 -18.78 -2.31
N MET A 180 -8.39 -17.52 -2.74
CA MET A 180 -7.39 -16.96 -3.63
C MET A 180 -6.22 -16.39 -2.81
N TYR A 181 -5.08 -17.07 -2.79
CA TYR A 181 -3.90 -16.62 -2.03
C TYR A 181 -3.05 -15.58 -2.78
N ALA A 182 -3.08 -15.55 -4.12
CA ALA A 182 -2.24 -14.66 -4.91
C ALA A 182 -2.44 -13.15 -4.59
N PRO A 183 -3.68 -12.62 -4.45
CA PRO A 183 -3.90 -11.22 -4.09
C PRO A 183 -3.33 -10.85 -2.70
N LEU A 184 -3.35 -11.78 -1.74
CA LEU A 184 -2.72 -11.56 -0.42
C LEU A 184 -1.22 -11.36 -0.59
N THR A 185 -0.54 -12.30 -1.24
CA THR A 185 0.92 -12.23 -1.41
C THR A 185 1.33 -10.99 -2.20
N VAL A 186 0.62 -10.66 -3.29
CA VAL A 186 0.91 -9.47 -4.10
C VAL A 186 0.68 -8.18 -3.31
N SER A 187 -0.40 -8.09 -2.52
CA SER A 187 -0.66 -6.91 -1.70
C SER A 187 0.44 -6.68 -0.64
N VAL A 188 0.92 -7.75 -0.01
CA VAL A 188 1.99 -7.70 0.99
C VAL A 188 3.33 -7.27 0.38
N LEU A 189 3.71 -7.89 -0.74
CA LEU A 189 4.92 -7.52 -1.47
C LEU A 189 4.83 -6.10 -2.03
N GLY A 190 3.64 -5.68 -2.48
CA GLY A 190 3.38 -4.32 -2.92
C GLY A 190 3.54 -3.31 -1.78
N CYS A 191 3.01 -3.59 -0.58
CA CYS A 191 3.23 -2.74 0.59
C CYS A 191 4.72 -2.58 0.92
N LEU A 192 5.50 -3.68 0.87
CA LEU A 192 6.95 -3.62 1.06
C LEU A 192 7.63 -2.77 -0.04
N GLY A 193 7.20 -2.94 -1.29
CA GLY A 193 7.66 -2.12 -2.40
C GLY A 193 7.39 -0.63 -2.19
N CYS A 194 6.20 -0.27 -1.68
CA CYS A 194 5.87 1.12 -1.31
C CYS A 194 6.84 1.65 -0.27
N VAL A 195 7.09 0.89 0.81
CA VAL A 195 8.04 1.28 1.86
C VAL A 195 9.42 1.60 1.27
N ILE A 196 9.93 0.73 0.39
CA ILE A 196 11.25 0.91 -0.23
C ILE A 196 11.25 2.14 -1.14
N LEU A 197 10.23 2.31 -1.97
CA LEU A 197 10.12 3.45 -2.91
C LEU A 197 10.02 4.79 -2.17
N PHE A 198 9.10 4.89 -1.20
CA PHE A 198 8.95 6.12 -0.42
C PHE A 198 10.22 6.43 0.40
N SER A 199 10.92 5.41 0.91
CA SER A 199 12.21 5.59 1.59
C SER A 199 13.29 6.10 0.62
N TYR A 200 13.33 5.57 -0.60
CA TYR A 200 14.26 6.02 -1.63
C TYR A 200 13.95 7.43 -2.12
N ASN A 201 12.67 7.80 -2.22
CA ASN A 201 12.23 9.16 -2.50
C ASN A 201 12.68 10.14 -1.41
N ILE A 202 12.56 9.79 -0.12
CA ILE A 202 13.13 10.61 0.98
C ILE A 202 14.61 10.86 0.76
N TRP A 203 15.37 9.83 0.38
CA TRP A 203 16.81 9.96 0.13
C TRP A 203 17.12 10.91 -1.03
N ILE A 204 16.37 10.83 -2.13
CA ILE A 204 16.53 11.74 -3.28
C ILE A 204 16.22 13.18 -2.86
N THR A 205 15.04 13.41 -2.27
CA THR A 205 14.58 14.75 -1.91
C THR A 205 15.47 15.36 -0.82
N TYR A 206 16.00 14.55 0.10
CA TYR A 206 16.96 14.99 1.11
C TYR A 206 18.22 15.62 0.49
N LYS A 207 18.75 15.06 -0.61
CA LYS A 207 19.93 15.63 -1.29
C LYS A 207 19.64 16.96 -1.98
N GLU A 208 18.40 17.18 -2.42
CA GLU A 208 17.96 18.44 -3.02
C GLU A 208 17.71 19.54 -1.98
N THR A 209 17.58 19.19 -0.69
CA THR A 209 17.40 20.20 0.36
C THR A 209 18.67 21.02 0.60
N VAL A 210 18.45 22.30 0.93
CA VAL A 210 19.50 23.27 1.27
C VAL A 210 20.41 22.78 2.39
N TRP A 211 19.91 21.95 3.32
CA TRP A 211 20.71 21.40 4.42
C TRP A 211 21.85 20.50 3.93
N PHE A 212 21.65 19.75 2.85
CA PHE A 212 22.71 18.95 2.25
C PHE A 212 23.70 19.83 1.47
N ARG A 213 23.19 20.78 0.66
CA ARG A 213 24.04 21.76 -0.05
C ARG A 213 24.90 22.60 0.89
N GLN A 214 24.32 23.08 2.00
CA GLN A 214 25.00 23.90 3.00
C GLN A 214 26.02 23.08 3.81
N ARG A 215 25.76 21.79 4.07
CA ARG A 215 26.76 20.87 4.62
C ARG A 215 27.93 20.64 3.66
N GLN A 216 27.68 20.50 2.35
CA GLN A 216 28.76 20.39 1.37
C GLN A 216 29.59 21.68 1.26
N MET A 217 28.95 22.85 1.25
CA MET A 217 29.68 24.13 1.23
C MET A 217 30.50 24.36 2.50
N ASN A 218 29.99 23.97 3.67
CA ASN A 218 30.73 24.05 4.94
C ASN A 218 31.90 23.05 5.04
N GLN A 219 31.99 22.05 4.14
CA GLN A 219 33.06 21.05 4.13
C GLN A 219 34.20 21.38 3.15
N VAL A 220 34.07 22.41 2.31
CA VAL A 220 35.17 22.89 1.47
C VAL A 220 36.02 23.85 2.32
N PRO A 221 37.27 23.51 2.67
CA PRO A 221 38.17 24.47 3.29
C PRO A 221 38.40 25.61 2.29
N HIS A 222 38.23 26.85 2.72
CA HIS A 222 38.67 28.01 1.96
C HIS A 222 40.19 27.95 1.77
N THR A 223 40.68 27.32 0.71
CA THR A 223 42.00 27.66 0.16
C THR A 223 41.87 29.03 -0.46
N ILE A 224 42.10 30.06 0.37
CA ILE A 224 42.36 31.42 -0.08
C ILE A 224 43.73 31.36 -0.76
N GLU A 225 43.74 31.22 -2.07
CA GLU A 225 44.93 31.46 -2.89
C GLU A 225 45.10 32.99 -2.96
N THR A 226 45.87 33.56 -2.04
CA THR A 226 46.32 34.95 -2.16
C THR A 226 47.33 35.02 -3.30
N GLU A 227 46.89 35.47 -4.47
CA GLU A 227 47.76 35.90 -5.55
C GLU A 227 48.45 37.21 -5.13
N PRO A 228 49.80 37.28 -5.03
CA PRO A 228 50.50 38.52 -4.73
C PRO A 228 50.64 39.35 -6.01
N HIS A 229 49.88 40.44 -6.09
CA HIS A 229 50.07 41.42 -7.17
C HIS A 229 51.40 42.18 -7.00
N THR A 230 52.20 42.05 -8.07
CA THR A 230 53.06 43.07 -8.72
C THR A 230 54.40 43.47 -8.09
N LEU A 231 55.47 42.99 -8.74
CA LEU A 231 56.67 43.77 -9.03
C LEU A 231 56.32 44.92 -9.99
N ALA A 232 56.50 46.18 -9.54
CA ALA A 232 56.99 47.33 -10.29
C ALA A 232 56.93 48.59 -9.40
#